data_AF-A0A251U2L7-F1
#
_entry.id   AF-A0A251U2L7-F1
#
_cell.length_a   1.000
_cell.length_b   1.000
_cell.length_c   1.000
_cell.angle_alpha   90.00
_cell.angle_beta   90.00
_cell.angle_gamma   90.00
#
_symmetry.space_group_name_H-M   'P 1'
#
loop_
_entity.id
_entity.type
_entity.pdbx_description
1 polymer ?
#
loop_
_entity_poly.entity_id
_entity_poly.type
_entity_poly.pdbx_seq_one_letter_code
_entity_poly.pdbx_strand_id
1 'polypeptide(L)'
;MELQLQQLMETLNSKQPHYIRCVKPNNLLKPAIFENVNVIHQLRCGGVLEAIRISCAGYPTNKSFTDFVNRFGLLVPEVLRTNHDKKDACQKILNNVGIPGYQIGKAKVFLRAGHMAALDTRRAERLDIAIVYIQRTTRSYLIRKRFLAMANLAVALQTLCRGKLASKMYDDMKKRSVSLKIQTNFRRYTLRSSYIRLQHAVVLI
;
A
#
# COMPACT_ATOMS: atom_id res chain seq x y z
N MET A 1 -11.67 45.52 52.45
CA MET A 1 -11.75 44.83 51.15
C MET A 1 -11.22 43.39 51.23
N GLU A 2 -10.24 43.11 52.09
CA GLU A 2 -9.68 41.75 52.28
C GLU A 2 -10.67 40.73 52.89
N LEU A 3 -11.52 41.15 53.85
CA LEU A 3 -12.47 40.27 54.53
C LEU A 3 -13.48 39.61 53.57
N GLN A 4 -13.96 40.37 52.58
CA GLN A 4 -14.94 39.88 51.60
C GLN A 4 -14.32 38.88 50.62
N LEU A 5 -13.04 39.05 50.26
CA LEU A 5 -12.32 38.10 49.42
C LEU A 5 -12.03 36.79 50.17
N GLN A 6 -11.68 36.86 51.46
CA GLN A 6 -11.48 35.67 52.29
C GLN A 6 -12.75 34.83 52.42
N GLN A 7 -13.89 35.44 52.72
CA GLN A 7 -15.18 34.75 52.80
C GLN A 7 -15.57 34.08 51.47
N LEU A 8 -15.28 34.73 50.34
CA LEU A 8 -15.49 34.15 49.02
C LEU A 8 -14.58 32.93 48.79
N MET A 9 -13.31 33.02 49.14
CA MET A 9 -12.35 31.91 48.99
C MET A 9 -12.72 30.71 49.86
N GLU A 10 -13.17 30.91 51.10
CA GLU A 10 -13.68 29.83 51.96
C GLU A 10 -14.88 29.12 51.32
N THR A 11 -15.81 29.89 50.76
CA THR A 11 -16.99 29.34 50.07
C THR A 11 -16.59 28.53 48.85
N LEU A 12 -15.67 29.03 48.02
CA LEU A 12 -15.17 28.34 46.83
C LEU A 12 -14.40 27.06 47.17
N ASN A 13 -13.56 27.08 48.22
CA ASN A 13 -12.79 25.93 48.68
C ASN A 13 -13.68 24.81 49.25
N SER A 14 -14.89 25.14 49.73
CA SER A 14 -15.86 24.13 50.18
C SER A 14 -16.53 23.34 49.03
N LYS A 15 -16.34 23.79 47.78
CA LYS A 15 -16.98 23.23 46.58
C LYS A 15 -15.93 22.72 45.59
N GLN A 16 -16.39 21.94 44.60
CA GLN A 16 -15.55 21.53 43.48
C GLN A 16 -15.49 22.66 42.44
N PRO A 17 -14.31 23.23 42.16
CA PRO A 17 -14.19 24.31 41.20
C PRO A 17 -14.24 23.78 39.76
N HIS A 18 -14.98 24.47 38.91
CA HIS A 18 -14.98 24.28 37.45
C HIS A 18 -14.48 25.55 36.79
N TYR A 19 -13.40 25.45 36.01
CA TYR A 19 -12.75 26.61 35.40
C TYR A 19 -13.18 26.80 33.95
N ILE A 20 -13.69 27.99 33.62
CA ILE A 20 -13.96 28.43 32.25
C ILE A 20 -13.08 29.65 31.98
N ARG A 21 -12.29 29.61 30.90
CA ARG A 21 -11.42 30.71 30.47
C ARG A 21 -11.94 31.28 29.15
N CYS A 22 -12.45 32.50 29.19
CA CYS A 22 -12.91 33.21 28.00
C CYS A 22 -11.72 33.84 27.27
N VAL A 23 -11.69 33.77 25.93
CA VAL A 23 -10.65 34.36 25.08
C VAL A 23 -11.33 35.22 24.02
N LYS A 24 -10.91 36.49 23.92
CA LYS A 24 -11.36 37.43 22.89
C LYS A 24 -10.49 37.25 21.63
N PRO A 25 -11.07 36.85 20.47
CA PRO A 25 -10.28 36.51 19.28
C PRO A 25 -9.73 37.73 18.54
N ASN A 26 -10.42 38.88 18.57
CA ASN A 26 -10.00 40.13 17.95
C ASN A 26 -10.64 41.33 18.67
N ASN A 27 -10.04 42.52 18.52
CA ASN A 27 -10.57 43.74 19.14
C ASN A 27 -11.66 44.43 18.32
N LEU A 28 -11.78 44.10 17.03
CA LEU A 28 -12.74 44.69 16.10
C LEU A 28 -14.17 44.15 16.26
N LEU A 29 -14.39 43.17 17.16
CA LEU A 29 -15.66 42.49 17.39
C LEU A 29 -16.25 41.84 16.12
N LYS A 30 -15.39 41.43 15.20
CA LYS A 30 -15.79 40.78 13.94
C LYS A 30 -15.72 39.26 14.05
N PRO A 31 -16.68 38.52 13.46
CA PRO A 31 -16.58 37.06 13.39
C PRO A 31 -15.40 36.64 12.49
N ALA A 32 -14.87 35.44 12.74
CA ALA A 32 -13.82 34.79 11.94
C ALA A 32 -12.46 35.51 11.83
N ILE A 33 -12.24 36.59 12.58
CA ILE A 33 -10.92 37.25 12.68
C ILE A 33 -10.21 36.78 13.95
N PHE A 34 -8.97 36.29 13.81
CA PHE A 34 -8.15 35.81 14.92
C PHE A 34 -6.81 36.56 14.97
N GLU A 35 -6.61 37.36 16.01
CA GLU A 35 -5.38 38.13 16.23
C GLU A 35 -4.44 37.37 17.17
N ASN A 36 -3.42 36.73 16.60
CA ASN A 36 -2.47 35.88 17.34
C ASN A 36 -1.82 36.59 18.55
N VAL A 37 -1.38 37.84 18.38
CA VAL A 37 -0.65 38.58 19.44
C VAL A 37 -1.54 38.79 20.66
N ASN A 38 -2.77 39.25 20.44
CA ASN A 38 -3.73 39.51 21.52
C ASN A 38 -4.18 38.23 22.21
N VAL A 39 -4.39 37.14 21.44
CA VAL A 39 -4.78 35.85 22.01
C VAL A 39 -3.64 35.22 22.83
N ILE A 40 -2.41 35.23 22.33
CA ILE A 40 -1.25 34.71 23.07
C ILE A 40 -1.04 35.48 24.38
N HIS A 41 -1.18 36.81 24.34
CA HIS A 41 -1.11 37.63 25.55
C HIS A 41 -2.18 37.24 26.57
N GLN A 42 -3.43 37.07 26.15
CA GLN A 42 -4.51 36.58 27.01
C GLN A 42 -4.24 35.18 27.59
N LEU A 43 -3.68 34.26 26.81
CA LEU A 43 -3.34 32.91 27.29
C LEU A 43 -2.21 32.91 28.32
N ARG A 44 -1.26 33.84 28.21
CA ARG A 44 -0.20 34.07 29.22
C ARG A 44 -0.80 34.66 30.49
N CYS A 45 -1.50 35.79 30.39
CA CYS A 45 -2.09 36.49 31.54
C CYS A 45 -3.17 35.65 32.24
N GLY A 46 -3.92 34.85 31.48
CA GLY A 46 -4.94 33.93 32.01
C GLY A 46 -4.38 32.64 32.62
N GLY A 47 -3.05 32.44 32.62
CA GLY A 47 -2.38 31.27 33.20
C GLY A 47 -2.58 29.97 32.42
N VAL A 48 -3.16 30.02 31.22
CA VAL A 48 -3.43 28.82 30.40
C VAL A 48 -2.12 28.16 29.96
N LEU A 49 -1.16 28.95 29.48
CA LEU A 49 0.15 28.42 29.06
C LEU A 49 0.93 27.85 30.25
N GLU A 50 0.77 28.43 31.43
CA GLU A 50 1.43 27.96 32.65
C GLU A 50 0.82 26.65 33.15
N ALA A 51 -0.51 26.52 33.08
CA ALA A 51 -1.20 25.26 33.35
C ALA A 51 -0.78 24.15 32.36
N ILE A 52 -0.63 24.48 31.08
CA ILE A 52 -0.09 23.56 30.07
C ILE A 52 1.36 23.18 30.42
N ARG A 53 2.20 24.14 30.80
CA ARG A 53 3.60 23.90 31.19
C ARG A 53 3.69 22.91 32.35
N ILE A 54 2.89 23.10 33.40
CA ILE A 54 2.84 22.20 34.56
C ILE A 54 2.35 20.81 34.14
N SER A 55 1.30 20.73 33.30
CA SER A 55 0.79 19.46 32.77
C SER A 55 1.85 18.70 31.94
N CYS A 56 2.61 19.43 31.11
CA CYS A 56 3.67 18.87 30.28
C CYS A 56 4.87 18.36 31.09
N ALA A 57 5.13 18.91 32.28
CA ALA A 57 6.16 18.39 33.19
C ALA A 57 5.79 17.01 33.77
N GLY A 58 4.49 16.70 33.81
CA GLY A 58 3.96 15.40 34.20
C GLY A 58 3.76 14.46 33.00
N TYR A 59 2.54 13.95 32.86
CA TYR A 59 2.15 12.99 31.83
C TYR A 59 1.00 13.55 31.00
N PRO A 60 1.28 14.49 30.07
CA PRO A 60 0.24 15.19 29.33
C PRO A 60 -0.57 14.25 28.43
N THR A 61 0.00 13.11 28.04
CA THR A 61 -0.68 12.11 27.19
C THR A 61 -1.04 10.87 28.01
N ASN A 62 -2.31 10.48 27.98
CA ASN A 62 -2.77 9.22 28.54
C ASN A 62 -3.74 8.52 27.61
N LYS A 63 -3.73 7.19 27.60
CA LYS A 63 -4.61 6.34 26.80
C LYS A 63 -5.05 5.12 27.59
N SER A 64 -6.27 4.65 27.33
CA SER A 64 -6.73 3.38 27.88
C SER A 64 -5.85 2.24 27.37
N PHE A 65 -5.76 1.15 28.14
CA PHE A 65 -4.98 -0.01 27.70
C PHE A 65 -5.50 -0.59 26.38
N THR A 66 -6.81 -0.60 26.19
CA THR A 66 -7.43 -1.06 24.93
C THR A 66 -7.01 -0.21 23.74
N ASP A 67 -7.12 1.11 23.85
CA ASP A 67 -6.77 1.99 22.73
C ASP A 67 -5.29 1.93 22.41
N PHE A 68 -4.45 1.81 23.45
CA PHE A 68 -3.01 1.71 23.30
C PHE A 68 -2.60 0.42 22.59
N VAL A 69 -3.12 -0.73 23.02
CA VAL A 69 -2.84 -2.03 22.38
C VAL A 69 -3.40 -2.10 20.96
N ASN A 70 -4.62 -1.61 20.72
CA ASN A 70 -5.19 -1.58 19.37
C ASN A 70 -4.35 -0.72 18.42
N ARG A 71 -3.81 0.40 18.91
CA ARG A 71 -3.00 1.31 18.10
C ARG A 71 -1.59 0.79 17.85
N PHE A 72 -0.93 0.24 18.88
CA PHE A 72 0.51 -0.06 18.85
C PHE A 72 0.84 -1.56 18.90
N GLY A 73 -0.15 -2.44 18.97
CA GLY A 73 0.04 -3.89 19.01
C GLY A 73 0.79 -4.45 17.79
N LEU A 74 0.73 -3.75 16.64
CA LEU A 74 1.52 -4.09 15.46
C LEU A 74 3.04 -4.09 15.74
N LEU A 75 3.51 -3.27 16.68
CA LEU A 75 4.93 -3.17 17.01
C LEU A 75 5.44 -4.49 17.61
N VAL A 76 4.59 -5.19 18.35
CA VAL A 76 4.88 -6.48 19.01
C VAL A 76 3.77 -7.48 18.68
N PRO A 77 3.88 -8.23 17.57
CA PRO A 77 2.84 -9.15 17.11
C PRO A 77 2.47 -10.24 18.14
N GLU A 78 3.39 -10.64 19.02
CA GLU A 78 3.12 -11.60 20.09
C GLU A 78 1.98 -11.15 21.01
N VAL A 79 1.89 -9.84 21.27
CA VAL A 79 0.87 -9.25 22.13
C VAL A 79 -0.53 -9.35 21.52
N LEU A 80 -0.61 -9.41 20.18
CA LEU A 80 -1.88 -9.58 19.47
C LEU A 80 -2.31 -11.05 19.35
N ARG A 81 -1.36 -12.00 19.46
CA ARG A 81 -1.62 -13.43 19.26
C ARG A 81 -2.10 -14.13 20.53
N THR A 82 -1.62 -13.67 21.68
CA THR A 82 -1.93 -14.27 22.97
C THR A 82 -2.91 -13.37 23.73
N ASN A 83 -3.88 -13.96 24.42
CA ASN A 83 -4.78 -13.25 25.35
C ASN A 83 -3.99 -12.83 26.61
N HIS A 84 -3.07 -11.88 26.44
CA HIS A 84 -2.37 -11.26 27.55
C HIS A 84 -3.28 -10.27 28.28
N ASP A 85 -3.02 -10.06 29.57
CA ASP A 85 -3.59 -8.90 30.25
C ASP A 85 -3.17 -7.63 29.51
N LYS A 86 -4.12 -6.71 29.31
CA LYS A 86 -3.93 -5.50 28.50
C LYS A 86 -2.86 -4.59 29.13
N LYS A 87 -2.67 -4.69 30.45
CA LYS A 87 -1.61 -3.98 31.17
C LYS A 87 -0.23 -4.49 30.77
N ASP A 88 -0.02 -5.80 30.80
CA ASP A 88 1.23 -6.45 30.42
C ASP A 88 1.53 -6.25 28.92
N ALA A 89 0.49 -6.29 28.09
CA ALA A 89 0.56 -5.96 26.68
C ALA A 89 1.14 -4.55 26.44
N CYS A 90 0.64 -3.54 27.16
CA CYS A 90 1.16 -2.18 27.09
C CYS A 90 2.63 -2.10 27.52
N GLN A 91 2.98 -2.78 28.62
CA GLN A 91 4.34 -2.83 29.15
C GLN A 91 5.32 -3.45 28.14
N LYS A 92 4.94 -4.57 27.51
CA LYS A 92 5.75 -5.22 26.46
C LYS A 92 5.96 -4.33 25.25
N ILE A 93 4.92 -3.63 24.79
CA ILE A 93 5.03 -2.69 23.67
C ILE A 93 5.98 -1.55 24.01
N LEU A 94 5.85 -0.94 25.19
CA LEU A 94 6.70 0.18 25.62
C LEU A 94 8.16 -0.25 25.79
N ASN A 95 8.39 -1.44 26.36
CA ASN A 95 9.74 -2.02 26.48
C ASN A 95 10.36 -2.32 25.12
N ASN A 96 9.58 -2.81 24.14
CA ASN A 96 10.08 -3.08 22.79
C ASN A 96 10.53 -1.81 22.06
N VAL A 97 9.84 -0.69 22.29
CA VAL A 97 10.19 0.61 21.69
C VAL A 97 11.31 1.31 22.48
N GLY A 98 11.54 0.93 23.74
CA GLY A 98 12.63 1.45 24.56
C GLY A 98 12.40 2.87 25.08
N ILE A 99 11.14 3.26 25.30
CA ILE A 99 10.80 4.60 25.79
C ILE A 99 10.99 4.65 27.31
N PRO A 100 11.86 5.51 27.87
CA PRO A 100 12.02 5.63 29.31
C PRO A 100 10.91 6.47 29.95
N GLY A 101 10.71 6.35 31.25
CA GLY A 101 9.93 7.32 32.04
C GLY A 101 8.43 7.42 31.73
N TYR A 102 7.80 6.35 31.22
CA TYR A 102 6.35 6.18 31.21
C TYR A 102 5.84 5.63 32.56
N GLN A 103 4.54 5.70 32.78
CA GLN A 103 3.89 5.11 33.95
C GLN A 103 2.64 4.32 33.55
N ILE A 104 2.37 3.23 34.25
CA ILE A 104 1.18 2.41 34.05
C ILE A 104 0.25 2.61 35.25
N GLY A 105 -0.91 3.21 35.01
CA GLY A 105 -1.95 3.38 36.02
C GLY A 105 -2.84 2.14 36.18
N LYS A 106 -4.02 2.33 36.78
CA LYS A 106 -5.00 1.24 36.96
C LYS A 106 -5.70 0.84 35.66
N ALA A 107 -6.00 1.81 34.79
CA ALA A 107 -6.77 1.59 33.55
C ALA A 107 -6.13 2.23 32.30
N LYS A 108 -5.06 3.02 32.49
CA LYS A 108 -4.47 3.86 31.45
C LYS A 108 -2.94 3.84 31.51
N VAL A 109 -2.32 3.99 30.34
CA VAL A 109 -0.89 4.29 30.18
C VAL A 109 -0.71 5.80 30.20
N PHE A 110 0.32 6.27 30.91
CA PHE A 110 0.71 7.67 31.03
C PHE A 110 2.08 7.89 30.38
N LEU A 111 2.14 8.87 29.49
CA LEU A 111 3.29 9.16 28.64
C LEU A 111 3.71 10.62 28.80
N ARG A 112 5.02 10.86 28.82
CA ARG A 112 5.60 12.20 28.77
C ARG A 112 5.43 12.82 27.38
N ALA A 113 5.67 14.13 27.29
CA ALA A 113 5.69 14.84 26.03
C ALA A 113 6.66 14.17 25.02
N GLY A 114 6.25 14.05 23.76
CA GLY A 114 7.06 13.45 22.69
C GLY A 114 7.00 11.93 22.59
N HIS A 115 6.68 11.18 23.66
CA HIS A 115 6.66 9.71 23.60
C HIS A 115 5.62 9.16 22.62
N MET A 116 4.45 9.79 22.54
CA MET A 116 3.41 9.39 21.57
C MET A 116 3.91 9.53 20.13
N ALA A 117 4.63 10.62 19.83
CA ALA A 117 5.21 10.84 18.51
C ALA A 117 6.31 9.81 18.18
N ALA A 118 7.13 9.43 19.17
CA ALA A 118 8.12 8.36 19.00
C ALA A 118 7.47 7.00 18.70
N LEU A 119 6.38 6.66 19.40
CA LEU A 119 5.59 5.45 19.14
C LEU A 119 4.98 5.46 17.73
N ASP A 120 4.41 6.59 17.32
CA ASP A 120 3.81 6.75 15.98
C ASP A 120 4.87 6.65 14.88
N THR A 121 6.06 7.20 15.10
CA THR A 121 7.20 7.09 14.16
C THR A 121 7.59 5.62 13.98
N ARG A 122 7.78 4.89 15.08
CA ARG A 122 8.14 3.46 15.02
C ARG A 122 7.06 2.62 14.34
N ARG A 123 5.79 2.97 14.56
CA ARG A 123 4.65 2.31 13.90
C ARG A 123 4.66 2.56 12.39
N ALA A 124 4.91 3.80 11.97
CA ALA A 124 5.00 4.15 10.56
C ALA A 124 6.09 3.35 9.85
N GLU A 125 7.30 3.29 10.43
CA GLU A 125 8.40 2.49 9.87
C GLU A 125 8.04 1.01 9.65
N ARG A 126 7.34 0.39 10.61
CA ARG A 126 6.90 -1.01 10.48
C ARG A 126 5.85 -1.18 9.38
N LEU A 127 4.93 -0.23 9.24
CA LEU A 127 3.94 -0.23 8.18
C LEU A 127 4.59 -0.06 6.81
N ASP A 128 5.58 0.82 6.68
CA ASP A 128 6.29 1.07 5.42
C ASP A 128 6.98 -0.19 4.92
N ILE A 129 7.66 -0.93 5.79
CA ILE A 129 8.30 -2.21 5.44
C ILE A 129 7.25 -3.22 4.95
N ALA A 130 6.12 -3.34 5.66
CA ALA A 130 5.05 -4.26 5.28
C ALA A 130 4.43 -3.87 3.92
N ILE A 131 4.22 -2.58 3.68
CA ILE A 131 3.71 -2.05 2.41
C ILE A 131 4.68 -2.39 1.27
N VAL A 132 5.98 -2.20 1.44
CA VAL A 132 6.98 -2.56 0.42
C VAL A 132 6.91 -4.04 0.07
N TYR A 133 6.76 -4.92 1.05
CA TYR A 133 6.62 -6.36 0.81
C TYR A 133 5.36 -6.70 0.01
N ILE A 134 4.21 -6.13 0.38
CA ILE A 134 2.95 -6.31 -0.33
C ILE A 134 3.08 -5.79 -1.77
N GLN A 135 3.61 -4.58 -1.94
CA GLN A 135 3.81 -3.96 -3.26
C GLN A 135 4.72 -4.81 -4.14
N ARG A 136 5.85 -5.29 -3.62
CA ARG A 136 6.79 -6.17 -4.34
C ARG A 136 6.09 -7.44 -4.82
N THR A 137 5.36 -8.11 -3.94
CA THR A 137 4.67 -9.37 -4.23
C THR A 137 3.59 -9.16 -5.30
N THR A 138 2.76 -8.14 -5.15
CA THR A 138 1.70 -7.80 -6.10
C THR A 138 2.27 -7.42 -7.47
N ARG A 139 3.30 -6.59 -7.52
CA ARG A 139 3.96 -6.21 -8.79
C ARG A 139 4.54 -7.43 -9.51
N SER A 140 5.24 -8.30 -8.78
CA SER A 140 5.80 -9.54 -9.34
C SER A 140 4.71 -10.44 -9.92
N TYR A 141 3.61 -10.63 -9.19
CA TYR A 141 2.46 -11.41 -9.65
C TYR A 141 1.86 -10.84 -10.93
N LEU A 142 1.62 -9.53 -11.00
CA LEU A 142 1.04 -8.87 -12.16
C LEU A 142 1.93 -8.99 -13.40
N ILE A 143 3.24 -8.78 -13.25
CA ILE A 143 4.19 -8.90 -14.36
C ILE A 143 4.29 -10.35 -14.84
N ARG A 144 4.38 -11.32 -13.92
CA ARG A 144 4.41 -12.74 -14.27
C ARG A 144 3.15 -13.15 -15.02
N LYS A 145 1.97 -12.73 -14.56
CA LYS A 145 0.69 -13.02 -15.24
C LYS A 145 0.67 -12.48 -16.67
N ARG A 146 1.11 -11.23 -16.87
CA ARG A 146 1.22 -10.61 -18.20
C ARG A 146 2.22 -11.34 -19.10
N PHE A 147 3.39 -11.68 -18.56
CA PHE A 147 4.42 -12.40 -19.29
C PHE A 147 3.94 -13.77 -19.77
N LEU A 148 3.30 -14.56 -18.90
CA LEU A 148 2.77 -15.88 -19.28
C LEU A 148 1.69 -15.77 -20.36
N ALA A 149 0.80 -14.77 -20.26
CA ALA A 149 -0.20 -14.53 -21.29
C ALA A 149 0.45 -14.21 -22.65
N MET A 150 1.45 -13.32 -22.66
CA MET A 150 2.17 -12.95 -23.88
C MET A 150 2.98 -14.12 -24.46
N ALA A 151 3.66 -14.90 -23.62
CA ALA A 151 4.42 -16.07 -24.04
C ALA A 151 3.52 -17.13 -24.67
N ASN A 152 2.36 -17.41 -24.07
CA ASN A 152 1.40 -18.37 -24.61
C ASN A 152 0.86 -17.91 -25.98
N LEU A 153 0.54 -16.62 -26.12
CA LEU A 153 0.11 -16.05 -27.41
C LEU A 153 1.22 -16.15 -28.47
N ALA A 154 2.46 -15.83 -28.10
CA ALA A 154 3.60 -15.93 -29.01
C ALA A 154 3.82 -17.37 -29.49
N VAL A 155 3.75 -18.36 -28.59
CA VAL A 155 3.86 -19.78 -28.95
C VAL A 155 2.72 -20.19 -29.88
N ALA A 156 1.47 -19.80 -29.57
CA ALA A 156 0.31 -20.11 -30.42
C ALA A 156 0.42 -19.50 -31.82
N LEU A 157 0.93 -18.27 -31.93
CA LEU A 157 1.17 -17.65 -33.24
C LEU A 157 2.30 -18.36 -33.99
N GLN A 158 3.39 -18.68 -33.32
CA GLN A 158 4.52 -19.40 -33.92
C GLN A 158 4.12 -20.78 -34.44
N THR A 159 3.29 -21.53 -33.71
CA THR A 159 2.80 -22.85 -34.16
C THR A 159 1.91 -22.71 -35.40
N LEU A 160 1.02 -21.71 -35.42
CA LEU A 160 0.19 -21.41 -36.60
C LEU A 160 1.04 -21.06 -37.82
N CYS A 161 2.01 -20.15 -37.66
CA CYS A 161 2.91 -19.74 -38.74
C CYS A 161 3.72 -20.91 -39.29
N ARG A 162 4.31 -21.74 -38.42
CA ARG A 162 5.04 -22.95 -38.82
C ARG A 162 4.14 -23.93 -39.58
N GLY A 163 2.92 -24.14 -39.09
CA GLY A 163 1.92 -24.98 -39.75
C GLY A 163 1.59 -24.46 -41.16
N LYS A 164 1.30 -23.17 -41.31
CA LYS A 164 1.00 -22.55 -42.61
C LYS A 164 2.18 -22.63 -43.58
N LEU A 165 3.41 -22.43 -43.10
CA LEU A 165 4.61 -22.58 -43.92
C LEU A 165 4.76 -24.02 -44.43
N ALA A 166 4.60 -25.01 -43.55
CA ALA A 166 4.67 -26.43 -43.92
C ALA A 166 3.60 -26.82 -44.94
N SER A 167 2.35 -26.36 -44.77
CA SER A 167 1.27 -26.59 -45.74
C SER A 167 1.61 -26.00 -47.11
N LYS A 168 2.14 -24.76 -47.15
CA LYS A 168 2.55 -24.12 -48.40
C LYS A 168 3.65 -24.90 -49.11
N MET A 169 4.68 -25.32 -48.36
CA MET A 169 5.77 -26.15 -48.91
C MET A 169 5.23 -27.47 -49.48
N TYR A 170 4.28 -28.11 -48.81
CA TYR A 170 3.64 -29.33 -49.30
C TYR A 170 2.84 -29.10 -50.58
N ASP A 171 2.05 -28.03 -50.65
CA ASP A 171 1.29 -27.67 -51.86
C ASP A 171 2.22 -27.41 -53.05
N ASP A 172 3.35 -26.73 -52.83
CA ASP A 172 4.35 -26.47 -53.87
C ASP A 172 5.00 -27.77 -54.35
N MET A 173 5.35 -28.69 -53.44
CA MET A 173 5.84 -30.04 -53.79
C MET A 173 4.80 -30.82 -54.61
N LYS A 174 3.52 -30.78 -54.19
CA LYS A 174 2.42 -31.46 -54.88
C LYS A 174 2.24 -30.91 -56.29
N LYS A 175 2.21 -29.58 -56.46
CA LYS A 175 2.15 -28.92 -57.77
C LYS A 175 3.32 -29.32 -58.66
N ARG A 176 4.54 -29.35 -58.12
CA ARG A 176 5.74 -29.77 -58.85
C ARG A 176 5.65 -31.23 -59.31
N SER A 177 5.22 -32.14 -58.44
CA SER A 177 5.02 -33.57 -58.78
C SER A 177 3.97 -33.75 -59.88
N VAL A 178 2.83 -33.06 -59.78
CA VAL A 178 1.79 -33.09 -60.82
C VAL A 178 2.33 -32.54 -62.15
N SER A 179 3.01 -31.40 -62.13
CA SER A 179 3.64 -30.80 -63.31
C SER A 179 4.63 -31.77 -63.98
N LEU A 180 5.50 -32.43 -63.20
CA LEU A 180 6.44 -33.43 -63.70
C LEU A 180 5.72 -34.63 -64.34
N LYS A 181 4.62 -35.12 -63.76
CA LYS A 181 3.81 -36.19 -64.35
C LYS A 181 3.18 -35.77 -65.68
N ILE A 182 2.64 -34.56 -65.77
CA ILE A 182 2.07 -34.03 -67.01
C ILE A 182 3.16 -33.89 -68.08
N GLN A 183 4.29 -33.27 -67.74
CA GLN A 183 5.41 -33.07 -68.65
C GLN A 183 5.99 -34.38 -69.16
N THR A 184 6.18 -35.38 -68.30
CA THR A 184 6.71 -36.69 -68.70
C THR A 184 5.75 -37.45 -69.60
N ASN A 185 4.44 -37.44 -69.29
CA ASN A 185 3.42 -38.06 -70.15
C ASN A 185 3.30 -37.35 -71.50
N PHE A 186 3.33 -36.01 -71.53
CA PHE A 186 3.29 -35.24 -72.76
C PHE A 186 4.51 -35.54 -73.64
N ARG A 187 5.73 -35.47 -73.09
CA ARG A 187 6.96 -35.81 -73.81
C ARG A 187 6.93 -37.23 -74.37
N ARG A 188 6.48 -38.21 -73.58
CA ARG A 188 6.29 -39.61 -74.02
C ARG A 188 5.32 -39.69 -75.19
N TYR A 189 4.17 -39.03 -75.09
CA TYR A 189 3.16 -39.02 -76.14
C TYR A 189 3.72 -38.44 -77.45
N THR A 190 4.34 -37.25 -77.40
CA THR A 190 4.94 -36.60 -78.58
C THR A 190 5.99 -37.48 -79.25
N LEU A 191 6.91 -38.07 -78.48
CA LEU A 191 7.95 -38.97 -79.00
C LEU A 191 7.35 -40.23 -79.63
N ARG A 192 6.38 -40.87 -78.96
CA ARG A 192 5.70 -42.07 -79.48
C ARG A 192 4.94 -41.77 -80.77
N SER A 193 4.20 -40.67 -80.84
CA SER A 193 3.48 -40.26 -82.05
C SER A 193 4.44 -39.98 -83.21
N SER A 194 5.58 -39.34 -82.97
CA SER A 194 6.61 -39.13 -84.00
C SER A 194 7.22 -40.44 -84.48
N TYR A 195 7.54 -41.37 -83.57
CA TYR A 195 8.07 -42.69 -83.91
C TYR A 195 7.08 -43.51 -84.76
N ILE A 196 5.81 -43.58 -84.36
CA ILE A 196 4.77 -44.31 -85.10
C ILE A 196 4.58 -43.71 -86.50
N ARG A 197 4.55 -42.38 -86.63
CA ARG A 197 4.48 -41.72 -87.96
C ARG A 197 5.65 -42.11 -88.85
N LEU A 198 6.86 -42.12 -88.31
CA LEU A 198 8.07 -42.52 -89.06
C LEU A 198 8.02 -44.01 -89.43
N GLN A 199 7.60 -44.89 -88.52
CA GLN A 199 7.44 -46.31 -88.79
C GLN A 199 6.42 -46.58 -89.92
N HIS A 200 5.26 -45.91 -89.89
CA HIS A 200 4.27 -46.04 -90.95
C HIS A 200 4.81 -45.55 -92.30
N ALA A 201 5.57 -44.45 -92.32
CA ALA A 201 6.19 -43.93 -93.53
C ALA A 201 7.22 -44.90 -94.13
N VAL A 202 7.98 -45.64 -93.29
CA VAL A 202 8.95 -46.64 -93.76
C VAL A 202 8.28 -47.92 -94.26
N VAL A 203 7.17 -48.36 -93.65
CA VAL A 203 6.46 -49.59 -94.06
C VAL A 203 5.62 -49.40 -95.34
N LEU A 204 5.28 -48.16 -95.69
CA LEU A 204 4.56 -47.80 -96.91
C LEU A 204 5.47 -47.58 -98.14
N ILE A 205 6.79 -47.69 -97.98
CA ILE A 205 7.80 -47.68 -99.05
C ILE A 205 8.23 -49.11 -99.33
#